data_AF-A0A560T2S6-F1
#
_entry.id   AF-A0A560T2S6-F1
#
_cell.length_a   1.000
_cell.length_b   1.000
_cell.length_c   1.000
_cell.angle_alpha   90.00
_cell.angle_beta   90.00
_cell.angle_gamma   90.00
#
_symmetry.space_group_name_H-M   'P 1'
#
loop_
_entity.id
_entity.type
_entity.pdbx_description
1 polymer ?
#
loop_
_entity_poly.entity_id
_entity_poly.type
_entity_poly.pdbx_seq_one_letter_code
_entity_poly.pdbx_strand_id
1 'polypeptide(L)'
;MSLRSLSIARRAGLGFALIALLVALLGFFALSNMANIRASAVQVESGLVPKMRLVADVREIMLRIRTISLRMALDPNPASIPQYRSQMDTRSQDLTKRLAELDAVIDTPELRTLYDQFQVSLRQYQQGLAQSFALADKQQGAELNKLLLVDMKTVVDGSGAQLNALADYYNAQINQQGQTAESQYSRSRTMVFGFVIVAGLSTVLLAWLLTRSIVGPLSHAVRAAENVAQGDLTQTVDVTGDDEVTRLLVALKTMQANLRGTLQLIRQSAGQMASSATDLNGITDQSSRSLQKQTAEIEQAATAVNEMTSAADEVARNAVSTSESTRLSNETAREGQHRVGETVNAIQALSTNIGETSTLVQNLAEQSRDIGKVLDVIRSIAEQTNLLALNAAIEAARAGESGRGFAVVADEVRALAHRTQQSTLEIDQMVTAMRTGSNDALSSMQSSTQRATDTLALAEGAGGALSQITDSIDQIHQRNLVIASAAEEQAQVAKEVDRNIVNIRDLSAQSSSGAGQINGSSRELAQLAVSLNEAVAKFQL
;
A
#
# COMPACT_ATOMS: atom_id res chain seq x y z
N MET A 1 7.94 -36.03 -37.25
CA MET A 1 7.02 -35.46 -36.25
C MET A 1 7.57 -35.77 -34.87
N SER A 2 7.82 -34.76 -34.03
CA SER A 2 8.19 -34.98 -32.64
C SER A 2 7.06 -35.77 -31.98
N LEU A 3 7.35 -36.93 -31.38
CA LEU A 3 6.38 -37.75 -30.62
C LEU A 3 5.63 -36.91 -29.57
N ARG A 4 6.19 -35.76 -29.17
CA ARG A 4 5.66 -34.84 -28.15
C ARG A 4 4.55 -33.89 -28.63
N SER A 5 4.08 -34.01 -29.88
CA SER A 5 2.87 -33.30 -30.35
C SER A 5 1.57 -34.01 -29.97
N LEU A 6 1.66 -35.18 -29.32
CA LEU A 6 0.53 -35.96 -28.83
C LEU A 6 0.58 -36.01 -27.30
N SER A 7 -0.59 -36.05 -26.66
CA SER A 7 -0.67 -36.31 -25.22
C SER A 7 0.02 -37.62 -24.85
N ILE A 8 0.51 -37.70 -23.61
CA ILE A 8 1.14 -38.92 -23.08
C ILE A 8 0.17 -40.11 -23.21
N ALA A 9 -1.11 -39.90 -22.91
CA ALA A 9 -2.14 -40.92 -23.03
C ALA A 9 -2.30 -41.45 -24.46
N ARG A 10 -2.31 -40.57 -25.47
CA ARG A 10 -2.44 -40.98 -26.88
C ARG A 10 -1.21 -41.75 -27.36
N ARG A 11 -0.01 -41.33 -26.97
CA ARG A 11 1.24 -42.05 -27.29
C ARG A 11 1.29 -43.43 -26.66
N ALA A 12 1.00 -43.52 -25.37
CA ALA A 12 0.97 -44.79 -24.65
C ALA A 12 -0.08 -45.72 -25.24
N GLY A 13 -1.28 -45.20 -25.53
CA GLY A 13 -2.35 -45.94 -26.18
C GLY A 13 -1.96 -46.51 -27.54
N LEU A 14 -1.31 -45.73 -28.41
CA LEU A 14 -0.81 -46.21 -29.72
C LEU A 14 0.27 -47.28 -29.56
N GLY A 15 1.20 -47.13 -28.61
CA GLY A 15 2.23 -48.12 -28.33
C GLY A 15 1.66 -49.46 -27.84
N PHE A 16 0.74 -49.42 -26.87
CA PHE A 16 0.09 -50.63 -26.37
C PHE A 16 -0.81 -51.29 -27.43
N ALA A 17 -1.53 -50.52 -28.24
CA ALA A 17 -2.35 -51.03 -29.33
C ALA A 17 -1.50 -51.77 -30.38
N LEU A 18 -0.32 -51.24 -30.74
CA LEU A 18 0.59 -51.89 -31.68
C LEU A 18 1.10 -53.24 -31.13
N ILE A 19 1.50 -53.29 -29.86
CA ILE A 19 1.97 -54.52 -29.23
C ILE A 19 0.85 -55.56 -29.16
N ALA A 20 -0.35 -55.15 -28.75
CA ALA A 20 -1.52 -56.03 -28.70
C ALA A 20 -1.86 -56.61 -30.08
N LEU A 21 -1.79 -55.79 -31.13
CA LEU A 21 -2.00 -56.21 -32.52
C LEU A 21 -0.94 -57.25 -32.95
N LEU A 22 0.34 -57.02 -32.65
CA LEU A 22 1.42 -57.95 -32.98
C LEU A 22 1.25 -59.31 -32.28
N VAL A 23 0.87 -59.30 -31.00
CA VAL A 23 0.62 -60.54 -30.24
C VAL A 23 -0.60 -61.28 -30.80
N ALA A 24 -1.67 -60.57 -31.15
CA ALA A 24 -2.87 -61.17 -31.76
C ALA A 24 -2.56 -61.82 -33.12
N LEU A 25 -1.78 -61.13 -33.98
CA LEU A 25 -1.35 -61.65 -35.27
C LEU A 25 -0.45 -62.89 -35.12
N LEU A 26 0.51 -62.87 -34.17
CA LEU A 26 1.34 -64.03 -33.86
C LEU A 26 0.50 -65.22 -33.40
N GLY A 27 -0.46 -65.00 -32.48
CA GLY A 27 -1.35 -66.04 -31.98
C GLY A 27 -2.20 -66.66 -33.08
N PHE A 28 -2.80 -65.83 -33.93
CA PHE A 28 -3.57 -66.28 -35.09
C PHE A 28 -2.72 -67.12 -36.06
N PHE A 29 -1.52 -66.64 -36.38
CA PHE A 29 -0.58 -67.34 -37.27
C PHE A 29 -0.13 -68.70 -36.72
N ALA A 30 0.17 -68.78 -35.42
CA ALA A 30 0.58 -70.02 -34.76
C ALA A 30 -0.53 -71.07 -34.75
N LEU A 31 -1.77 -70.66 -34.41
CA LEU A 31 -2.94 -71.55 -34.41
C LEU A 31 -3.25 -72.10 -35.81
N SER A 32 -3.17 -71.24 -36.84
CA SER A 32 -3.43 -71.66 -38.23
C SER A 32 -2.41 -72.69 -38.73
N ASN A 33 -1.11 -72.53 -38.42
CA ASN A 33 -0.09 -73.51 -38.82
C ASN A 33 -0.21 -74.84 -38.07
N MET A 34 -0.57 -74.81 -36.77
CA MET A 34 -0.82 -76.05 -36.02
C MET A 34 -1.95 -76.89 -36.63
N ALA A 35 -3.01 -76.24 -37.13
CA ALA A 35 -4.10 -76.94 -37.81
C ALA A 35 -3.64 -77.69 -39.08
N ASN A 36 -2.75 -77.08 -39.87
CA ASN A 36 -2.22 -77.69 -41.10
C ASN A 36 -1.31 -78.90 -40.82
N ILE A 37 -0.47 -78.81 -39.78
CA ILE A 37 0.39 -79.92 -39.35
C ILE A 37 -0.49 -81.09 -38.84
N ARG A 38 -1.53 -80.79 -38.06
CA ARG A 38 -2.49 -81.80 -37.59
C ARG A 38 -3.22 -82.49 -38.74
N ALA A 39 -3.65 -81.75 -39.76
CA ALA A 39 -4.30 -82.32 -40.94
C ALA A 39 -3.38 -83.31 -41.68
N SER A 40 -2.10 -82.97 -41.84
CA SER A 40 -1.10 -83.85 -42.47
C SER A 40 -0.86 -85.12 -41.66
N ALA A 41 -0.81 -85.03 -40.32
CA ALA A 41 -0.66 -86.19 -39.44
C ALA A 41 -1.87 -87.13 -39.53
N VAL A 42 -3.09 -86.59 -39.53
CA VAL A 42 -4.33 -87.37 -39.66
C VAL A 42 -4.37 -88.10 -41.01
N GLN A 43 -3.92 -87.48 -42.11
CA GLN A 43 -3.86 -88.12 -43.43
C GLN A 43 -2.96 -89.37 -43.45
N VAL A 44 -1.85 -89.36 -42.72
CA VAL A 44 -0.99 -90.55 -42.58
C VAL A 44 -1.67 -91.60 -41.70
N GLU A 45 -2.16 -91.21 -40.53
CA GLU A 45 -2.72 -92.09 -39.51
C GLU A 45 -3.99 -92.82 -39.98
N SER A 46 -4.98 -92.07 -40.48
CA SER A 46 -6.29 -92.61 -40.86
C SER A 46 -6.46 -92.85 -42.37
N GLY A 47 -5.53 -92.35 -43.19
CA GLY A 47 -5.60 -92.47 -44.65
C GLY A 47 -4.66 -93.53 -45.22
N LEU A 48 -3.35 -93.29 -45.14
CA LEU A 48 -2.36 -94.10 -45.85
C LEU A 48 -1.98 -95.41 -45.13
N VAL A 49 -1.83 -95.39 -43.80
CA VAL A 49 -1.42 -96.57 -43.02
C VAL A 49 -2.45 -97.73 -43.12
N PRO A 50 -3.77 -97.51 -43.00
CA PRO A 50 -4.75 -98.59 -43.17
C PRO A 50 -4.72 -99.23 -44.57
N LYS A 51 -4.50 -98.43 -45.62
CA LYS A 51 -4.40 -98.94 -47.00
C LYS A 51 -3.16 -99.81 -47.21
N MET A 52 -2.01 -99.39 -46.67
CA MET A 52 -0.80 -100.21 -46.67
C MET A 52 -1.00 -101.54 -45.93
N ARG A 53 -1.73 -101.50 -44.80
CA ARG A 53 -2.06 -102.70 -44.04
C ARG A 53 -2.92 -103.68 -44.83
N LEU A 54 -3.85 -103.22 -45.66
CA LEU A 54 -4.63 -104.09 -46.55
C LEU A 54 -3.75 -104.85 -47.56
N VAL A 55 -2.76 -104.17 -48.17
CA VAL A 55 -1.79 -104.84 -49.05
C VAL A 55 -0.99 -105.90 -48.30
N ALA A 56 -0.57 -105.61 -47.07
CA ALA A 56 0.14 -106.56 -46.21
C ALA A 56 -0.74 -107.78 -45.85
N ASP A 57 -2.01 -107.57 -45.48
CA ASP A 57 -2.98 -108.63 -45.19
C ASP A 57 -3.18 -109.56 -46.41
N VAL A 58 -3.36 -109.00 -47.61
CA VAL A 58 -3.50 -109.78 -48.86
C VAL A 58 -2.25 -110.63 -49.11
N ARG A 59 -1.06 -110.04 -48.96
CA ARG A 59 0.21 -110.75 -49.11
C ARG A 59 0.35 -111.88 -48.10
N GLU A 60 -0.01 -111.65 -46.84
CA GLU A 60 0.02 -112.67 -45.79
C GLU A 60 -0.89 -113.85 -46.14
N ILE A 61 -2.12 -113.58 -46.57
CA ILE A 61 -3.08 -114.63 -46.94
C ILE A 61 -2.56 -115.44 -48.12
N MET A 62 -2.01 -114.80 -49.16
CA MET A 62 -1.41 -115.53 -50.28
C MET A 62 -0.22 -116.40 -49.87
N LEU A 63 0.64 -115.93 -48.96
CA LEU A 63 1.74 -116.73 -48.42
C LEU A 63 1.24 -117.94 -47.62
N ARG A 64 0.14 -117.79 -46.86
CA ARG A 64 -0.53 -118.91 -46.17
C ARG A 64 -1.11 -119.91 -47.17
N ILE A 65 -1.80 -119.44 -48.22
CA ILE A 65 -2.31 -120.27 -49.32
C ILE A 65 -1.16 -121.04 -50.00
N ARG A 66 -0.05 -120.36 -50.31
CA ARG A 66 1.14 -120.98 -50.87
C ARG A 66 1.70 -122.07 -49.95
N THR A 67 1.78 -121.79 -48.65
CA THR A 67 2.24 -122.76 -47.64
C THR A 67 1.34 -124.00 -47.60
N ILE A 68 0.02 -123.83 -47.64
CA ILE A 68 -0.94 -124.95 -47.68
C ILE A 68 -0.73 -125.77 -48.97
N SER A 69 -0.61 -125.11 -50.13
CA SER A 69 -0.41 -125.80 -51.41
C SER A 69 0.88 -126.63 -51.44
N LEU A 70 1.97 -126.10 -50.88
CA LEU A 70 3.25 -126.82 -50.82
C LEU A 70 3.22 -127.98 -49.82
N ARG A 71 2.55 -127.82 -48.66
CA ARG A 71 2.35 -128.94 -47.72
C ARG A 71 1.55 -130.06 -48.36
N MET A 72 0.50 -129.73 -49.09
CA MET A 72 -0.30 -130.72 -49.83
C MET A 72 0.55 -131.50 -50.84
N ALA A 73 1.49 -130.84 -51.52
CA ALA A 73 2.39 -131.49 -52.48
C ALA A 73 3.40 -132.45 -51.82
N LEU A 74 3.77 -132.18 -50.56
CA LEU A 74 4.76 -132.94 -49.79
C LEU A 74 4.14 -134.00 -48.87
N ASP A 75 2.83 -133.97 -48.65
CA ASP A 75 2.12 -134.93 -47.79
C ASP A 75 1.84 -136.23 -48.57
N PRO A 76 2.45 -137.37 -48.19
CA PRO A 76 2.26 -138.62 -48.90
C PRO A 76 0.89 -139.26 -48.65
N ASN A 77 0.07 -138.72 -47.74
CA ASN A 77 -1.22 -139.31 -47.37
C ASN A 77 -2.40 -138.73 -48.17
N PRO A 78 -3.06 -139.51 -49.05
CA PRO A 78 -4.22 -139.03 -49.81
C PRO A 78 -5.43 -138.67 -48.93
N ALA A 79 -5.53 -139.22 -47.72
CA ALA A 79 -6.62 -138.90 -46.80
C ALA A 79 -6.54 -137.47 -46.23
N SER A 80 -5.39 -136.78 -46.36
CA SER A 80 -5.21 -135.39 -45.92
C SER A 80 -5.77 -134.36 -46.90
N ILE A 81 -6.03 -134.73 -48.17
CA ILE A 81 -6.45 -133.78 -49.22
C ILE A 81 -7.73 -132.99 -48.87
N PRO A 82 -8.80 -133.61 -48.31
CA PRO A 82 -9.98 -132.85 -47.87
C PRO A 82 -9.68 -131.79 -46.80
N GLN A 83 -8.71 -132.05 -45.91
CA GLN A 83 -8.30 -131.08 -44.89
C GLN A 83 -7.59 -129.88 -45.52
N TYR A 84 -6.67 -130.11 -46.46
CA TYR A 84 -6.02 -129.01 -47.20
C TYR A 84 -7.02 -128.21 -48.03
N ARG A 85 -8.02 -128.87 -48.61
CA ARG A 85 -9.10 -128.20 -49.34
C ARG A 85 -9.90 -127.27 -48.41
N SER A 86 -10.32 -127.75 -47.25
CA SER A 86 -11.05 -126.91 -46.27
C SER A 86 -10.23 -125.71 -45.77
N GLN A 87 -8.94 -125.92 -45.49
CA GLN A 87 -8.03 -124.83 -45.10
C GLN A 87 -7.86 -123.82 -46.25
N MET A 88 -7.76 -124.31 -47.49
CA MET A 88 -7.66 -123.47 -48.68
C MET A 88 -8.93 -122.65 -48.91
N ASP A 89 -10.11 -123.26 -48.79
CA ASP A 89 -11.38 -122.59 -48.99
C ASP A 89 -11.56 -121.46 -47.98
N THR A 90 -11.21 -121.70 -46.72
CA THR A 90 -11.22 -120.66 -45.67
C THR A 90 -10.31 -119.49 -46.04
N ARG A 91 -9.07 -119.76 -46.47
CA ARG A 91 -8.13 -118.69 -46.85
C ARG A 91 -8.49 -118.02 -48.16
N SER A 92 -9.12 -118.73 -49.09
CA SER A 92 -9.61 -118.18 -50.35
C SER A 92 -10.78 -117.21 -50.09
N GLN A 93 -11.66 -117.51 -49.13
CA GLN A 93 -12.70 -116.59 -48.67
C GLN A 93 -12.10 -115.34 -48.00
N ASP A 94 -11.13 -115.51 -47.09
CA ASP A 94 -10.41 -114.38 -46.47
C ASP A 94 -9.73 -113.51 -47.53
N LEU A 95 -9.06 -114.14 -48.50
CA LEU A 95 -8.40 -113.45 -49.60
C LEU A 95 -9.41 -112.65 -50.42
N THR A 96 -10.53 -113.27 -50.80
CA THR A 96 -11.58 -112.60 -51.58
C THR A 96 -12.13 -111.38 -50.84
N LYS A 97 -12.35 -111.48 -49.53
CA LYS A 97 -12.79 -110.36 -48.69
C LYS A 97 -11.76 -109.23 -48.66
N ARG A 98 -10.49 -109.54 -48.39
CA ARG A 98 -9.41 -108.54 -48.34
C ARG A 98 -9.11 -107.92 -49.70
N LEU A 99 -9.30 -108.65 -50.79
CA LEU A 99 -9.19 -108.12 -52.15
C LEU A 99 -10.30 -107.13 -52.47
N ALA A 100 -11.54 -107.39 -52.03
CA ALA A 100 -12.63 -106.43 -52.20
C ALA A 100 -12.38 -105.14 -51.40
N GLU A 101 -11.88 -105.27 -50.16
CA GLU A 101 -11.46 -104.13 -49.34
C GLU A 101 -10.28 -103.37 -49.96
N LEU A 102 -9.30 -104.08 -50.53
CA LEU A 102 -8.16 -103.47 -51.21
C LEU A 102 -8.61 -102.74 -52.48
N ASP A 103 -9.45 -103.36 -53.33
CA ASP A 103 -9.99 -102.74 -54.55
C ASP A 103 -10.72 -101.43 -54.27
N ALA A 104 -11.51 -101.38 -53.18
CA ALA A 104 -12.26 -100.20 -52.78
C ALA A 104 -11.38 -98.99 -52.40
N VAL A 105 -10.10 -99.22 -52.05
CA VAL A 105 -9.17 -98.17 -51.66
C VAL A 105 -8.14 -97.82 -52.74
N ILE A 106 -8.19 -98.47 -53.89
CA ILE A 106 -7.40 -98.14 -55.08
C ILE A 106 -8.00 -96.89 -55.73
N ASP A 107 -7.43 -95.72 -55.42
CA ASP A 107 -7.96 -94.41 -55.79
C ASP A 107 -7.11 -93.62 -56.79
N THR A 108 -5.93 -94.12 -57.17
CA THR A 108 -5.06 -93.46 -58.17
C THR A 108 -4.88 -94.30 -59.44
N PRO A 109 -4.67 -93.67 -60.61
CA PRO A 109 -4.40 -94.39 -61.86
C PRO A 109 -3.17 -95.32 -61.77
N GLU A 110 -2.14 -94.91 -61.04
CA GLU A 110 -0.93 -95.70 -60.82
C GLU A 110 -1.22 -96.95 -59.98
N LEU A 111 -1.96 -96.80 -58.86
CA LEU A 111 -2.39 -97.91 -58.03
C LEU A 111 -3.30 -98.87 -58.79
N ARG A 112 -4.21 -98.33 -59.62
CA ARG A 112 -5.12 -99.14 -60.45
C ARG A 112 -4.35 -100.02 -61.42
N THR A 113 -3.34 -99.45 -62.08
CA THR A 113 -2.46 -100.19 -62.99
C THR A 113 -1.73 -101.34 -62.27
N LEU A 114 -1.16 -101.08 -61.09
CA LEU A 114 -0.48 -102.10 -60.29
C LEU A 114 -1.44 -103.20 -59.79
N TYR A 115 -2.63 -102.80 -59.35
CA TYR A 115 -3.64 -103.72 -58.84
C TYR A 115 -4.21 -104.61 -59.96
N ASP A 116 -4.47 -104.06 -61.14
CA ASP A 116 -4.98 -104.83 -62.29
C ASP A 116 -3.94 -105.86 -62.77
N GLN A 117 -2.66 -105.49 -62.80
CA GLN A 117 -1.56 -106.43 -63.08
C GLN A 117 -1.51 -107.56 -62.05
N PHE A 118 -1.68 -107.24 -60.77
CA PHE A 118 -1.79 -108.22 -59.70
C PHE A 118 -3.02 -109.12 -59.87
N GLN A 119 -4.18 -108.59 -60.24
CA GLN A 119 -5.38 -109.39 -60.49
C GLN A 119 -5.22 -110.40 -61.64
N VAL A 120 -4.47 -110.06 -62.67
CA VAL A 120 -4.14 -111.00 -63.75
C VAL A 120 -3.31 -112.16 -63.22
N SER A 121 -2.23 -111.88 -62.50
CA SER A 121 -1.37 -112.91 -61.88
C SER A 121 -2.14 -113.73 -60.84
N LEU A 122 -3.04 -113.11 -60.08
CA LEU A 122 -3.88 -113.78 -59.10
C LEU A 122 -4.83 -114.78 -59.76
N ARG A 123 -5.44 -114.44 -60.89
CA ARG A 123 -6.31 -115.38 -61.63
C ARG A 123 -5.52 -116.59 -62.14
N GLN A 124 -4.31 -116.37 -62.65
CA GLN A 124 -3.40 -117.46 -63.03
C GLN A 124 -3.00 -118.31 -61.82
N TYR A 125 -2.75 -117.67 -60.68
CA TYR A 125 -2.43 -118.35 -59.43
C TYR A 125 -3.59 -119.23 -58.94
N GLN A 126 -4.82 -118.71 -58.95
CA GLN A 126 -6.03 -119.44 -58.59
C GLN A 126 -6.30 -120.62 -59.54
N GLN A 127 -6.08 -120.45 -60.85
CA GLN A 127 -6.20 -121.54 -61.82
C GLN A 127 -5.18 -122.65 -61.54
N GLY A 128 -3.92 -122.30 -61.29
CA GLY A 128 -2.88 -123.26 -60.91
C GLY A 128 -3.20 -123.98 -59.60
N LEU A 129 -3.78 -123.28 -58.61
CA LEU A 129 -4.26 -123.92 -57.39
C LEU A 129 -5.41 -124.90 -57.64
N ALA A 130 -6.40 -124.54 -58.46
CA ALA A 130 -7.49 -125.44 -58.80
C ALA A 130 -7.00 -126.71 -59.52
N GLN A 131 -6.04 -126.55 -60.44
CA GLN A 131 -5.36 -127.68 -61.09
C GLN A 131 -4.58 -128.54 -60.09
N SER A 132 -3.92 -127.93 -59.10
CA SER A 132 -3.18 -128.67 -58.07
C SER A 132 -4.08 -129.61 -57.26
N PHE A 133 -5.30 -129.18 -56.92
CA PHE A 133 -6.28 -130.06 -56.27
C PHE A 133 -6.79 -131.17 -57.19
N ALA A 134 -7.00 -130.88 -58.47
CA ALA A 134 -7.40 -131.91 -59.44
C ALA A 134 -6.32 -132.99 -59.64
N LEU A 135 -5.04 -132.62 -59.61
CA LEU A 135 -3.91 -133.55 -59.65
C LEU A 135 -3.78 -134.34 -58.33
N ALA A 136 -4.01 -133.69 -57.20
CA ALA A 136 -4.00 -134.33 -55.88
C ALA A 136 -5.11 -135.39 -55.75
N ASP A 137 -6.34 -135.09 -56.20
CA ASP A 137 -7.47 -136.03 -56.19
C ASP A 137 -7.22 -137.25 -57.11
N LYS A 138 -6.48 -137.07 -58.20
CA LYS A 138 -6.03 -138.14 -59.12
C LYS A 138 -4.77 -138.88 -58.64
N GLN A 139 -4.20 -138.51 -57.49
CA GLN A 139 -2.97 -139.07 -56.92
C GLN A 139 -1.73 -138.92 -57.84
N GLN A 140 -1.68 -137.88 -58.68
CA GLN A 140 -0.58 -137.60 -59.60
C GLN A 140 0.52 -136.74 -58.93
N GLY A 141 1.17 -137.27 -57.89
CA GLY A 141 2.12 -136.51 -57.05
C GLY A 141 3.31 -135.88 -57.78
N ALA A 142 3.86 -136.54 -58.82
CA ALA A 142 4.97 -136.00 -59.61
C ALA A 142 4.55 -134.77 -60.43
N GLU A 143 3.36 -134.81 -61.04
CA GLU A 143 2.80 -133.68 -61.81
C GLU A 143 2.37 -132.55 -60.89
N LEU A 144 1.81 -132.87 -59.71
CA LEU A 144 1.49 -131.91 -58.66
C LEU A 144 2.73 -131.13 -58.19
N ASN A 145 3.83 -131.86 -57.93
CA ASN A 145 5.10 -131.26 -57.54
C ASN A 145 5.67 -130.37 -58.65
N LYS A 146 5.63 -130.82 -59.91
CA LYS A 146 6.07 -129.99 -61.04
C LYS A 146 5.23 -128.71 -61.15
N LEU A 147 3.90 -128.81 -61.09
CA LEU A 147 3.01 -127.66 -61.17
C LEU A 147 3.31 -126.64 -60.06
N LEU A 148 3.38 -127.09 -58.80
CA LEU A 148 3.53 -126.17 -57.66
C LEU A 148 4.95 -125.64 -57.50
N LEU A 149 5.99 -126.46 -57.72
CA LEU A 149 7.38 -126.08 -57.48
C LEU A 149 8.05 -125.42 -58.69
N VAL A 150 7.63 -125.76 -59.91
CA VAL A 150 8.24 -125.27 -61.16
C VAL A 150 7.27 -124.36 -61.91
N ASP A 151 6.15 -124.87 -62.40
CA ASP A 151 5.31 -124.14 -63.36
C ASP A 151 4.64 -122.89 -62.74
N MET A 152 4.22 -122.98 -61.48
CA MET A 152 3.62 -121.86 -60.75
C MET A 152 4.63 -120.89 -60.15
N LYS A 153 5.95 -121.18 -60.19
CA LYS A 153 6.98 -120.35 -59.55
C LYS A 153 6.93 -118.91 -60.07
N THR A 154 6.89 -118.72 -61.40
CA THR A 154 6.89 -117.39 -62.01
C THR A 154 5.63 -116.58 -61.67
N VAL A 155 4.47 -117.23 -61.57
CA VAL A 155 3.20 -116.58 -61.18
C VAL A 155 3.23 -116.14 -59.71
N VAL A 156 3.80 -116.98 -58.83
CA VAL A 156 3.98 -116.65 -57.41
C VAL A 156 4.97 -115.50 -57.22
N ASP A 157 6.14 -115.57 -57.87
CA ASP A 157 7.15 -114.52 -57.78
C ASP A 157 6.63 -113.20 -58.37
N GLY A 158 5.88 -113.25 -59.48
CA GLY A 158 5.25 -112.09 -60.11
C GLY A 158 4.16 -111.44 -59.24
N SER A 159 3.22 -112.23 -58.70
CA SER A 159 2.18 -111.71 -57.81
C SER A 159 2.75 -111.14 -56.50
N GLY A 160 3.82 -111.75 -55.96
CA GLY A 160 4.56 -111.22 -54.83
C GLY A 160 5.25 -109.87 -55.13
N ALA A 161 5.89 -109.75 -56.29
CA ALA A 161 6.51 -108.50 -56.74
C ALA A 161 5.49 -107.38 -56.97
N GLN A 162 4.31 -107.70 -57.52
CA GLN A 162 3.24 -106.72 -57.75
C GLN A 162 2.62 -106.22 -56.44
N LEU A 163 2.41 -107.09 -55.44
CA LEU A 163 2.00 -106.66 -54.10
C LEU A 163 3.08 -105.82 -53.40
N ASN A 164 4.36 -106.13 -53.59
CA ASN A 164 5.44 -105.27 -53.10
C ASN A 164 5.40 -103.89 -53.75
N ALA A 165 5.17 -103.80 -55.06
CA ALA A 165 5.05 -102.51 -55.75
C ALA A 165 3.88 -101.67 -55.20
N LEU A 166 2.74 -102.30 -54.87
CA LEU A 166 1.63 -101.63 -54.18
C LEU A 166 2.01 -101.15 -52.77
N ALA A 167 2.74 -101.97 -52.01
CA ALA A 167 3.22 -101.59 -50.67
C ALA A 167 4.26 -100.45 -50.73
N ASP A 168 5.17 -100.48 -51.70
CA ASP A 168 6.20 -99.47 -51.92
C ASP A 168 5.59 -98.12 -52.31
N TYR A 169 4.50 -98.13 -53.10
CA TYR A 169 3.74 -96.91 -53.39
C TYR A 169 3.19 -96.26 -52.12
N TYR A 170 2.51 -97.03 -51.26
CA TYR A 170 1.98 -96.48 -50.01
C TYR A 170 3.09 -96.04 -49.05
N ASN A 171 4.20 -96.79 -48.97
CA ASN A 171 5.37 -96.38 -48.19
C ASN A 171 5.99 -95.06 -48.70
N ALA A 172 6.11 -94.89 -50.01
CA ALA A 172 6.60 -93.64 -50.61
C ALA A 172 5.69 -92.45 -50.28
N GLN A 173 4.38 -92.64 -50.37
CA GLN A 173 3.39 -91.62 -50.00
C GLN A 173 3.45 -91.26 -48.50
N ILE A 174 3.56 -92.25 -47.62
CA ILE A 174 3.70 -92.02 -46.16
C ILE A 174 4.97 -91.21 -45.86
N ASN A 175 6.10 -91.59 -46.47
CA ASN A 175 7.36 -90.88 -46.30
C ASN A 175 7.30 -89.45 -46.85
N GLN A 176 6.70 -89.24 -48.02
CA GLN A 176 6.52 -87.91 -48.61
C GLN A 176 5.64 -87.02 -47.74
N GLN A 177 4.55 -87.55 -47.20
CA GLN A 177 3.66 -86.81 -46.30
C GLN A 177 4.36 -86.47 -44.97
N GLY A 178 5.17 -87.40 -44.44
CA GLY A 178 6.00 -87.18 -43.25
C GLY A 178 7.04 -86.08 -43.46
N GLN A 179 7.77 -86.10 -44.58
CA GLN A 179 8.74 -85.05 -44.92
C GLN A 179 8.08 -83.68 -45.13
N THR A 180 6.89 -83.66 -45.75
CA THR A 180 6.12 -82.43 -45.93
C THR A 180 5.71 -81.85 -44.58
N ALA A 181 5.20 -82.67 -43.66
CA ALA A 181 4.85 -82.24 -42.30
C ALA A 181 6.08 -81.72 -41.52
N GLU A 182 7.23 -82.38 -41.62
CA GLU A 182 8.48 -81.94 -40.97
C GLU A 182 8.96 -80.58 -41.52
N SER A 183 8.94 -80.40 -42.84
CA SER A 183 9.31 -79.14 -43.48
C SER A 183 8.36 -77.99 -43.08
N GLN A 184 7.06 -78.26 -42.98
CA GLN A 184 6.06 -77.31 -42.52
C GLN A 184 6.28 -76.94 -41.04
N TYR A 185 6.60 -77.91 -40.19
CA TYR A 185 6.93 -77.67 -38.79
C TYR A 185 8.18 -76.80 -38.64
N SER A 186 9.28 -77.14 -39.32
CA SER A 186 10.54 -76.38 -39.25
C SER A 186 10.40 -74.94 -39.76
N ARG A 187 9.66 -74.74 -40.87
CA ARG A 187 9.34 -73.41 -41.40
C ARG A 187 8.48 -72.60 -40.44
N SER A 188 7.44 -73.22 -39.87
CA SER A 188 6.55 -72.59 -38.89
C SER A 188 7.33 -72.17 -37.64
N ARG A 189 8.22 -73.03 -37.13
CA ARG A 189 9.08 -72.74 -35.98
C ARG A 189 9.96 -71.52 -36.23
N THR A 190 10.63 -71.46 -37.38
CA THR A 190 11.49 -70.33 -37.75
C THR A 190 10.69 -69.02 -37.86
N MET A 191 9.51 -69.05 -38.47
CA MET A 191 8.63 -67.88 -38.58
C MET A 191 8.14 -67.39 -37.22
N VAL A 192 7.69 -68.30 -36.34
CA VAL A 192 7.28 -67.97 -34.97
C VAL A 192 8.42 -67.32 -34.19
N PHE A 193 9.63 -67.88 -34.25
CA PHE A 193 10.81 -67.26 -33.63
C PHE A 193 11.09 -65.85 -34.18
N GLY A 194 10.98 -65.67 -35.50
CA GLY A 194 11.11 -64.35 -36.13
C GLY A 194 10.11 -63.32 -35.61
N PHE A 195 8.82 -63.68 -35.52
CA PHE A 195 7.79 -62.80 -34.97
C PHE A 195 8.03 -62.46 -33.49
N VAL A 196 8.48 -63.43 -32.68
CA VAL A 196 8.81 -63.19 -31.26
C VAL A 196 9.95 -62.17 -31.12
N ILE A 197 11.02 -62.31 -31.93
CA ILE A 197 12.14 -61.36 -31.92
C ILE A 197 11.67 -59.95 -32.32
N VAL A 198 10.91 -59.84 -33.42
CA VAL A 198 10.40 -58.54 -33.90
C VAL A 198 9.47 -57.88 -32.89
N ALA A 199 8.56 -58.65 -32.26
CA ALA A 199 7.68 -58.15 -31.21
C ALA A 199 8.46 -57.70 -29.97
N GLY A 200 9.48 -58.46 -29.55
CA GLY A 200 10.37 -58.10 -28.44
C GLY A 200 11.15 -56.81 -28.70
N LEU A 201 11.81 -56.71 -29.86
CA LEU A 201 12.56 -55.52 -30.27
C LEU A 201 11.66 -54.28 -30.38
N SER A 202 10.47 -54.44 -30.96
CA SER A 202 9.48 -53.35 -31.07
C SER A 202 9.03 -52.86 -29.69
N THR A 203 8.82 -53.78 -28.74
CA THR A 203 8.45 -53.46 -27.36
C THR A 203 9.55 -52.67 -26.65
N VAL A 204 10.81 -53.11 -26.75
CA VAL A 204 11.96 -52.40 -26.16
C VAL A 204 12.13 -51.01 -26.78
N LEU A 205 12.02 -50.90 -28.11
CA LEU A 205 12.13 -49.63 -28.80
C LEU A 205 11.03 -48.64 -28.40
N LEU A 206 9.77 -49.10 -28.35
CA LEU A 206 8.64 -48.26 -27.92
C LEU A 206 8.77 -47.82 -26.47
N ALA A 207 9.18 -48.72 -25.57
CA ALA A 207 9.43 -48.41 -24.17
C ALA A 207 10.51 -47.33 -24.05
N TRP A 208 11.64 -47.50 -24.74
CA TRP A 208 12.73 -46.52 -24.75
C TRP A 208 12.29 -45.15 -25.28
N LEU A 209 11.53 -45.11 -26.38
CA LEU A 209 10.99 -43.86 -26.95
C LEU A 209 10.02 -43.16 -25.99
N LEU A 210 9.09 -43.91 -25.37
CA LEU A 210 8.15 -43.37 -24.38
C LEU A 210 8.88 -42.82 -23.15
N THR A 211 9.79 -43.60 -22.56
CA THR A 211 10.59 -43.18 -21.40
C THR A 211 11.39 -41.92 -21.70
N ARG A 212 12.11 -41.87 -22.82
CA ARG A 212 12.89 -40.68 -23.21
C ARG A 212 12.00 -39.46 -23.44
N SER A 213 10.79 -39.65 -23.96
CA SER A 213 9.85 -38.56 -24.24
C SER A 213 9.14 -37.97 -23.01
N ILE A 214 9.13 -38.70 -21.89
CA ILE A 214 8.46 -38.30 -20.64
C ILE A 214 9.50 -37.90 -19.58
N VAL A 215 10.46 -38.77 -19.27
CA VAL A 215 11.38 -38.61 -18.14
C VAL A 215 12.29 -37.40 -18.32
N GLY A 216 12.79 -37.16 -19.53
CA GLY A 216 13.66 -36.00 -19.83
C GLY A 216 12.96 -34.67 -19.50
N PRO A 217 11.84 -34.34 -20.17
CA PRO A 217 11.09 -33.11 -19.90
C PRO A 217 10.58 -33.00 -18.45
N LEU A 218 10.20 -34.12 -17.83
CA LEU A 218 9.76 -34.11 -16.42
C LEU A 218 10.92 -33.75 -15.48
N SER A 219 12.12 -34.25 -15.74
CA SER A 219 13.31 -33.88 -14.97
C SER A 219 13.67 -32.39 -15.09
N HIS A 220 13.39 -31.78 -16.24
CA HIS A 220 13.56 -30.33 -16.42
C HIS A 220 12.54 -29.54 -15.59
N ALA A 221 11.28 -30.00 -15.53
CA ALA A 221 10.25 -29.39 -14.70
C ALA A 221 10.60 -29.48 -13.21
N VAL A 222 11.13 -30.63 -12.75
CA VAL A 222 11.60 -30.80 -11.37
C VAL A 222 12.75 -29.84 -11.06
N ARG A 223 13.79 -29.78 -11.91
CA ARG A 223 14.90 -28.83 -11.72
C ARG A 223 14.45 -27.38 -11.70
N ALA A 224 13.52 -27.00 -12.59
CA ALA A 224 12.95 -25.66 -12.58
C ALA A 224 12.23 -25.34 -11.25
N ALA A 225 11.46 -26.28 -10.72
CA ALA A 225 10.81 -26.13 -9.42
C ALA A 225 11.83 -26.08 -8.25
N GLU A 226 12.87 -26.92 -8.28
CA GLU A 226 13.96 -26.92 -7.30
C GLU A 226 14.72 -25.58 -7.29
N ASN A 227 15.04 -25.03 -8.46
CA ASN A 227 15.69 -23.71 -8.57
C ASN A 227 14.81 -22.62 -7.94
N VAL A 228 13.51 -22.59 -8.25
CA VAL A 228 12.56 -21.64 -7.64
C VAL A 228 12.50 -21.83 -6.12
N ALA A 229 12.46 -23.08 -5.63
CA ALA A 229 12.41 -23.38 -4.20
C ALA A 229 13.69 -22.98 -3.45
N GLN A 230 14.85 -23.05 -4.11
CA GLN A 230 16.13 -22.56 -3.59
C GLN A 230 16.28 -21.04 -3.69
N GLY A 231 15.32 -20.36 -4.32
CA GLY A 231 15.32 -18.92 -4.52
C GLY A 231 16.10 -18.46 -5.75
N ASP A 232 16.60 -19.35 -6.60
CA ASP A 232 17.21 -18.98 -7.89
C ASP A 232 16.13 -18.81 -8.97
N LEU A 233 15.80 -17.55 -9.26
CA LEU A 233 14.85 -17.17 -10.30
C LEU A 233 15.55 -16.74 -11.59
N THR A 234 16.89 -16.79 -11.67
CA THR A 234 17.68 -16.34 -12.83
C THR A 234 17.62 -17.33 -14.01
N GLN A 235 17.41 -18.60 -13.70
CA GLN A 235 17.38 -19.69 -14.70
C GLN A 235 16.13 -19.61 -15.58
N THR A 236 16.30 -19.77 -16.89
CA THR A 236 15.16 -19.75 -17.82
C THR A 236 14.48 -21.11 -17.91
N VAL A 237 13.14 -21.12 -17.75
CA VAL A 237 12.34 -22.34 -18.00
C VAL A 237 12.07 -22.48 -19.50
N ASP A 238 12.85 -23.34 -20.14
CA ASP A 238 12.68 -23.67 -21.56
C ASP A 238 11.48 -24.60 -21.78
N VAL A 239 10.50 -24.09 -22.52
CA VAL A 239 9.27 -24.82 -22.86
C VAL A 239 9.41 -25.39 -24.27
N THR A 240 9.33 -26.70 -24.40
CA THR A 240 9.32 -27.40 -25.69
C THR A 240 8.26 -28.49 -25.67
N GLY A 241 7.55 -28.73 -26.78
CA GLY A 241 6.50 -29.75 -26.90
C GLY A 241 5.08 -29.17 -26.92
N ASP A 242 4.07 -30.04 -26.89
CA ASP A 242 2.65 -29.66 -26.81
C ASP A 242 1.84 -30.69 -25.98
N ASP A 243 2.48 -31.24 -24.94
CA ASP A 243 1.95 -32.29 -24.08
C ASP A 243 1.69 -31.81 -22.64
N GLU A 244 1.22 -32.71 -21.77
CA GLU A 244 0.91 -32.39 -20.37
C GLU A 244 2.13 -31.86 -19.60
N VAL A 245 3.34 -32.36 -19.91
CA VAL A 245 4.59 -31.89 -19.28
C VAL A 245 4.96 -30.50 -19.79
N THR A 246 4.66 -30.21 -21.06
CA THR A 246 4.82 -28.87 -21.62
C THR A 246 3.90 -27.87 -20.90
N ARG A 247 2.64 -28.23 -20.66
CA ARG A 247 1.72 -27.38 -19.88
C ARG A 247 2.23 -27.11 -18.46
N LEU A 248 2.83 -28.11 -17.82
CA LEU A 248 3.48 -27.95 -16.51
C LEU A 248 4.66 -26.96 -16.58
N LEU A 249 5.53 -27.08 -17.59
CA LEU A 249 6.65 -26.16 -17.79
C LEU A 249 6.18 -24.72 -18.06
N VAL A 250 5.11 -24.53 -18.85
CA VAL A 250 4.49 -23.20 -19.05
C VAL A 250 3.99 -22.62 -17.73
N ALA A 251 3.28 -23.41 -16.92
CA ALA A 251 2.78 -22.96 -15.62
C ALA A 251 3.94 -22.58 -14.67
N LEU A 252 5.02 -23.36 -14.63
CA LEU A 252 6.23 -23.04 -13.86
C LEU A 252 6.91 -21.76 -14.35
N LYS A 253 7.01 -21.57 -15.66
CA LYS A 253 7.56 -20.33 -16.26
C LYS A 253 6.76 -19.09 -15.85
N THR A 254 5.42 -19.18 -15.94
CA THR A 254 4.53 -18.08 -15.52
C THR A 254 4.63 -17.80 -14.03
N MET A 255 4.69 -18.85 -13.19
CA MET A 255 4.89 -18.71 -11.75
C MET A 255 6.21 -18.00 -11.42
N GLN A 256 7.32 -18.43 -12.05
CA GLN A 256 8.63 -17.80 -11.89
C GLN A 256 8.59 -16.32 -12.30
N ALA A 257 7.98 -15.98 -13.44
CA ALA A 257 7.87 -14.60 -13.90
C ALA A 257 7.07 -13.71 -12.91
N ASN A 258 5.96 -14.23 -12.39
CA ASN A 258 5.14 -13.52 -11.40
C ASN A 258 5.88 -13.32 -10.07
N LEU A 259 6.63 -14.34 -9.61
CA LEU A 259 7.47 -14.23 -8.42
C LEU A 259 8.57 -13.18 -8.60
N ARG A 260 9.28 -13.19 -9.75
CA ARG A 260 10.28 -12.16 -10.09
C ARG A 260 9.68 -10.76 -10.06
N GLY A 261 8.54 -10.55 -10.71
CA GLY A 261 7.86 -9.25 -10.73
C GLY A 261 7.44 -8.77 -9.34
N THR A 262 6.90 -9.69 -8.51
CA THR A 262 6.48 -9.39 -7.14
C THR A 262 7.68 -9.01 -6.26
N LEU A 263 8.77 -9.77 -6.34
CA LEU A 263 10.00 -9.50 -5.57
C LEU A 263 10.67 -8.19 -6.01
N GLN A 264 10.67 -7.88 -7.32
CA GLN A 264 11.15 -6.59 -7.82
C GLN A 264 10.33 -5.42 -7.28
N LEU A 265 8.99 -5.55 -7.26
CA LEU A 265 8.10 -4.55 -6.69
C LEU A 265 8.37 -4.36 -5.18
N ILE A 266 8.51 -5.46 -4.42
CA ILE A 266 8.84 -5.39 -2.98
C ILE A 266 10.18 -4.67 -2.78
N ARG A 267 11.21 -5.00 -3.58
CA ARG A 267 12.53 -4.34 -3.50
C ARG A 267 12.43 -2.84 -3.74
N GLN A 268 11.67 -2.43 -4.77
CA GLN A 268 11.45 -1.02 -5.07
C GLN A 268 10.67 -0.32 -3.96
N SER A 269 9.60 -0.92 -3.45
CA SER A 269 8.80 -0.39 -2.35
C SER A 269 9.60 -0.26 -1.05
N ALA A 270 10.46 -1.24 -0.74
CA ALA A 270 11.38 -1.18 0.39
C ALA A 270 12.38 -0.03 0.24
N GLY A 271 12.97 0.15 -0.95
CA GLY A 271 13.84 1.29 -1.23
C GLY A 271 13.14 2.64 -1.06
N GLN A 272 11.91 2.78 -1.56
CA GLN A 272 11.10 3.98 -1.38
C GLN A 272 10.79 4.24 0.11
N MET A 273 10.43 3.19 0.85
CA MET A 273 10.16 3.29 2.29
C MET A 273 11.40 3.73 3.09
N ALA A 274 12.59 3.22 2.76
CA ALA A 274 13.84 3.65 3.37
C ALA A 274 14.15 5.14 3.08
N SER A 275 13.91 5.60 1.85
CA SER A 275 14.07 7.02 1.48
C SER A 275 13.10 7.90 2.27
N SER A 276 11.80 7.57 2.26
CA SER A 276 10.79 8.34 2.99
C SER A 276 11.03 8.37 4.50
N ALA A 277 11.53 7.27 5.09
CA ALA A 277 11.94 7.24 6.49
C ALA A 277 13.14 8.15 6.79
N THR A 278 14.07 8.29 5.83
CA THR A 278 15.21 9.22 5.95
C THR A 278 14.74 10.67 5.85
N ASP A 279 13.85 10.98 4.90
CA ASP A 279 13.26 12.30 4.75
C ASP A 279 12.47 12.71 6.00
N LEU A 280 11.65 11.79 6.54
CA LEU A 280 10.91 12.02 7.79
C LEU A 280 11.84 12.29 8.97
N ASN A 281 12.97 11.58 9.09
CA ASN A 281 13.98 11.87 10.11
C ASN A 281 14.53 13.29 9.97
N GLY A 282 14.86 13.71 8.75
CA GLY A 282 15.37 15.07 8.48
C GLY A 282 14.35 16.15 8.83
N ILE A 283 13.09 15.99 8.39
CA ILE A 283 11.99 16.92 8.70
C ILE A 283 11.76 16.97 10.22
N THR A 284 11.80 15.83 10.90
CA THR A 284 11.58 15.75 12.34
C THR A 284 12.69 16.42 13.13
N ASP A 285 13.97 16.23 12.76
CA ASP A 285 15.11 16.92 13.39
C ASP A 285 15.00 18.44 13.21
N GLN A 286 14.63 18.89 12.01
CA GLN A 286 14.35 20.31 11.76
C GLN A 286 13.19 20.83 12.61
N SER A 287 12.11 20.06 12.73
CA SER A 287 10.94 20.42 13.55
C SER A 287 11.31 20.54 15.02
N SER A 288 12.09 19.60 15.57
CA SER A 288 12.58 19.66 16.95
C SER A 288 13.43 20.90 17.22
N ARG A 289 14.31 21.30 16.29
CA ARG A 289 15.09 22.54 16.42
C ARG A 289 14.22 23.79 16.37
N SER A 290 13.21 23.81 15.50
CA SER A 290 12.25 24.91 15.41
C SER A 290 11.43 25.05 16.69
N LEU A 291 10.98 23.92 17.28
CA LEU A 291 10.24 23.92 18.54
C LEU A 291 11.10 24.40 19.72
N GLN A 292 12.40 24.08 19.74
CA GLN A 292 13.32 24.64 20.74
C GLN A 292 13.43 26.16 20.62
N LYS A 293 13.59 26.69 19.40
CA LYS A 293 13.59 28.15 19.17
C LYS A 293 12.27 28.79 19.58
N GLN A 294 11.15 28.19 19.16
CA GLN A 294 9.81 28.67 19.52
C GLN A 294 9.61 28.70 21.05
N THR A 295 10.12 27.70 21.78
CA THR A 295 10.06 27.69 23.24
C THR A 295 10.79 28.89 23.85
N ALA A 296 11.99 29.22 23.34
CA ALA A 296 12.75 30.38 23.80
C ALA A 296 12.03 31.72 23.51
N GLU A 297 11.44 31.85 22.31
CA GLU A 297 10.65 33.03 21.95
C GLU A 297 9.40 33.19 22.83
N ILE A 298 8.74 32.08 23.20
CA ILE A 298 7.60 32.07 24.13
C ILE A 298 8.02 32.53 25.53
N GLU A 299 9.17 32.09 26.04
CA GLU A 299 9.69 32.52 27.35
C GLU A 299 10.01 34.02 27.36
N GLN A 300 10.56 34.55 26.26
CA GLN A 300 10.78 35.99 26.10
C GLN A 300 9.47 36.76 26.03
N ALA A 301 8.49 36.27 25.26
CA ALA A 301 7.16 36.87 25.18
C ALA A 301 6.45 36.90 26.54
N ALA A 302 6.54 35.81 27.31
CA ALA A 302 5.99 35.74 28.67
C ALA A 302 6.60 36.81 29.58
N THR A 303 7.93 36.98 29.51
CA THR A 303 8.65 38.01 30.26
C THR A 303 8.18 39.42 29.87
N ALA A 304 8.07 39.70 28.58
CA ALA A 304 7.62 41.00 28.07
C ALA A 304 6.17 41.32 28.47
N VAL A 305 5.28 40.33 28.49
CA VAL A 305 3.88 40.51 28.93
C VAL A 305 3.79 40.76 30.43
N ASN A 306 4.62 40.12 31.23
CA ASN A 306 4.70 40.38 32.66
C ASN A 306 5.23 41.80 32.96
N GLU A 307 6.25 42.26 32.22
CA GLU A 307 6.73 43.64 32.27
C GLU A 307 5.65 44.64 31.84
N MET A 308 4.93 44.35 30.75
CA MET A 308 3.83 45.18 30.26
C MET A 308 2.70 45.30 31.27
N THR A 309 2.32 44.20 31.93
CA THR A 309 1.32 44.20 32.99
C THR A 309 1.76 45.10 34.14
N SER A 310 3.02 44.98 34.57
CA SER A 310 3.58 45.80 35.65
C SER A 310 3.62 47.29 35.29
N ALA A 311 4.01 47.61 34.06
CA ALA A 311 4.05 48.97 33.54
C ALA A 311 2.66 49.60 33.45
N ALA A 312 1.65 48.85 32.97
CA ALA A 312 0.26 49.32 32.92
C ALA A 312 -0.29 49.61 34.33
N ASP A 313 -0.02 48.71 35.28
CA ASP A 313 -0.36 48.86 36.70
C ASP A 313 0.28 50.12 37.32
N GLU A 314 1.53 50.42 36.97
CA GLU A 314 2.25 51.61 37.39
C GLU A 314 1.68 52.89 36.76
N VAL A 315 1.33 52.88 35.48
CA VAL A 315 0.68 54.00 34.79
C VAL A 315 -0.69 54.30 35.42
N ALA A 316 -1.49 53.27 35.73
CA ALA A 316 -2.77 53.44 36.41
C ALA A 316 -2.60 54.10 37.79
N ARG A 317 -1.65 53.61 38.59
CA ARG A 317 -1.32 54.20 39.91
C ARG A 317 -0.87 55.65 39.80
N ASN A 318 0.01 55.96 38.84
CA ASN A 318 0.48 57.33 38.59
C ASN A 318 -0.65 58.25 38.13
N ALA A 319 -1.55 57.78 37.28
CA ALA A 319 -2.71 58.56 36.84
C ALA A 319 -3.64 58.91 38.00
N VAL A 320 -3.91 57.95 38.90
CA VAL A 320 -4.71 58.19 40.12
C VAL A 320 -4.01 59.19 41.05
N SER A 321 -2.71 59.02 41.32
CA SER A 321 -1.94 59.95 42.17
C SER A 321 -1.88 61.37 41.57
N THR A 322 -1.72 61.47 40.25
CA THR A 322 -1.76 62.77 39.54
C THR A 322 -3.14 63.39 39.66
N SER A 323 -4.21 62.58 39.54
CA SER A 323 -5.60 63.02 39.71
C SER A 323 -5.85 63.63 41.09
N GLU A 324 -5.36 63.01 42.17
CA GLU A 324 -5.41 63.57 43.54
C GLU A 324 -4.64 64.87 43.65
N SER A 325 -3.43 64.95 43.08
CA SER A 325 -2.60 66.16 43.09
C SER A 325 -3.27 67.33 42.34
N THR A 326 -3.91 67.05 41.21
CA THR A 326 -4.74 68.05 40.50
C THR A 326 -5.94 68.48 41.32
N ARG A 327 -6.62 67.57 42.03
CA ARG A 327 -7.74 67.93 42.92
C ARG A 327 -7.31 68.93 43.98
N LEU A 328 -6.19 68.67 44.67
CA LEU A 328 -5.63 69.58 45.67
C LEU A 328 -5.21 70.93 45.07
N SER A 329 -4.63 70.92 43.87
CA SER A 329 -4.24 72.13 43.16
C SER A 329 -5.47 72.96 42.75
N ASN A 330 -6.57 72.31 42.37
CA ASN A 330 -7.84 72.98 42.04
C ASN A 330 -8.44 73.67 43.27
N GLU A 331 -8.44 72.98 44.42
CA GLU A 331 -8.90 73.55 45.69
C GLU A 331 -8.08 74.80 46.06
N THR A 332 -6.76 74.72 45.95
CA THR A 332 -5.85 75.85 46.23
C THR A 332 -6.07 77.02 45.27
N ALA A 333 -6.27 76.74 43.98
CA ALA A 333 -6.54 77.77 42.98
C ALA A 333 -7.90 78.45 43.20
N ARG A 334 -8.94 77.69 43.58
CA ARG A 334 -10.25 78.23 43.97
C ARG A 334 -10.18 79.10 45.22
N GLU A 335 -9.42 78.69 46.22
CA GLU A 335 -9.16 79.51 47.41
C GLU A 335 -8.44 80.81 47.03
N GLY A 336 -7.42 80.72 46.16
CA GLY A 336 -6.76 81.90 45.59
C GLY A 336 -7.73 82.84 44.88
N GLN A 337 -8.66 82.30 44.08
CA GLN A 337 -9.68 83.07 43.36
C GLN A 337 -10.63 83.78 44.33
N HIS A 338 -11.03 83.11 45.42
CA HIS A 338 -11.83 83.71 46.48
C HIS A 338 -11.12 84.90 47.13
N ARG A 339 -9.84 84.73 47.51
CA ARG A 339 -9.04 85.80 48.12
C ARG A 339 -8.82 86.99 47.19
N VAL A 340 -8.66 86.76 45.90
CA VAL A 340 -8.61 87.83 44.90
C VAL A 340 -9.95 88.55 44.81
N GLY A 341 -11.08 87.84 44.85
CA GLY A 341 -12.42 88.44 44.92
C GLY A 341 -12.62 89.34 46.15
N GLU A 342 -12.15 88.91 47.32
CA GLU A 342 -12.13 89.75 48.53
C GLU A 342 -11.28 91.00 48.35
N THR A 343 -10.14 90.87 47.68
CA THR A 343 -9.23 91.99 47.38
C THR A 343 -9.87 93.00 46.44
N VAL A 344 -10.56 92.54 45.39
CA VAL A 344 -11.35 93.38 44.48
C VAL A 344 -12.40 94.17 45.25
N ASN A 345 -13.17 93.51 46.12
CA ASN A 345 -14.18 94.17 46.94
C ASN A 345 -13.57 95.22 47.90
N ALA A 346 -12.43 94.91 48.51
CA ALA A 346 -11.73 95.85 49.40
C ALA A 346 -11.19 97.08 48.66
N ILE A 347 -10.63 96.90 47.45
CA ILE A 347 -10.15 98.00 46.62
C ILE A 347 -11.31 98.87 46.14
N GLN A 348 -12.45 98.27 45.77
CA GLN A 348 -13.63 99.01 45.38
C GLN A 348 -14.16 99.88 46.53
N ALA A 349 -14.23 99.32 47.74
CA ALA A 349 -14.61 100.08 48.94
C ALA A 349 -13.61 101.20 49.26
N LEU A 350 -12.30 100.94 49.10
CA LEU A 350 -11.26 101.95 49.26
C LEU A 350 -11.44 103.10 48.24
N SER A 351 -11.71 102.78 46.98
CA SER A 351 -11.95 103.78 45.94
C SER A 351 -13.15 104.66 46.26
N THR A 352 -14.24 104.08 46.78
CA THR A 352 -15.42 104.83 47.25
C THR A 352 -15.05 105.77 48.40
N ASN A 353 -14.36 105.26 49.43
CA ASN A 353 -13.94 106.07 50.58
C ASN A 353 -13.02 107.24 50.17
N ILE A 354 -12.09 107.01 49.24
CA ILE A 354 -11.22 108.09 48.70
C ILE A 354 -12.07 109.14 47.97
N GLY A 355 -13.08 108.73 47.19
CA GLY A 355 -14.00 109.64 46.52
C GLY A 355 -14.82 110.50 47.48
N GLU A 356 -15.35 109.89 48.55
CA GLU A 356 -16.06 110.61 49.62
C GLU A 356 -15.13 111.60 50.35
N THR A 357 -13.92 111.16 50.68
CA THR A 357 -12.94 112.02 51.37
C THR A 357 -12.47 113.17 50.48
N SER A 358 -12.31 112.93 49.18
CA SER A 358 -11.99 113.97 48.19
C SER A 358 -13.07 115.05 48.16
N THR A 359 -14.34 114.66 48.28
CA THR A 359 -15.47 115.60 48.34
C THR A 359 -15.43 116.44 49.62
N LEU A 360 -15.11 115.84 50.78
CA LEU A 360 -14.96 116.55 52.05
C LEU A 360 -13.82 117.56 52.02
N VAL A 361 -12.66 117.19 51.48
CA VAL A 361 -11.50 118.08 51.35
C VAL A 361 -11.78 119.21 50.35
N GLN A 362 -12.48 118.92 49.25
CA GLN A 362 -12.94 119.94 48.30
C GLN A 362 -13.83 120.98 48.99
N ASN A 363 -14.80 120.53 49.80
CA ASN A 363 -15.66 121.41 50.58
C ASN A 363 -14.85 122.26 51.58
N LEU A 364 -13.86 121.68 52.25
CA LEU A 364 -12.97 122.42 53.17
C LEU A 364 -12.16 123.50 52.45
N ALA A 365 -11.65 123.21 51.25
CA ALA A 365 -10.94 124.17 50.42
C ALA A 365 -11.83 125.34 49.99
N GLU A 366 -13.09 125.06 49.66
CA GLU A 366 -14.10 126.08 49.34
C GLU A 366 -14.46 126.92 50.56
N GLN A 367 -14.70 126.29 51.71
CA GLN A 367 -15.04 126.98 52.95
C GLN A 367 -13.89 127.85 53.47
N SER A 368 -12.63 127.40 53.31
CA SER A 368 -11.44 128.20 53.59
C SER A 368 -11.35 129.44 52.68
N ARG A 369 -11.73 129.31 51.41
CA ARG A 369 -11.78 130.45 50.49
C ARG A 369 -12.81 131.48 50.94
N ASP A 370 -13.96 131.04 51.42
CA ASP A 370 -14.99 131.95 51.94
C ASP A 370 -14.56 132.63 53.24
N ILE A 371 -13.86 131.93 54.14
CA ILE A 371 -13.25 132.56 55.33
C ILE A 371 -12.24 133.63 54.92
N GLY A 372 -11.41 133.37 53.89
CA GLY A 372 -10.49 134.35 53.34
C GLY A 372 -11.18 135.65 52.91
N LYS A 373 -12.31 135.56 52.20
CA LYS A 373 -13.13 136.73 51.82
C LYS A 373 -13.63 137.51 53.04
N VAL A 374 -14.05 136.81 54.10
CA VAL A 374 -14.50 137.45 55.34
C VAL A 374 -13.35 138.17 56.04
N LEU A 375 -12.15 137.59 56.06
CA LEU A 375 -10.96 138.21 56.64
C LEU A 375 -10.54 139.47 55.90
N ASP A 376 -10.66 139.51 54.57
CA ASP A 376 -10.42 140.72 53.77
C ASP A 376 -11.36 141.87 54.19
N VAL A 377 -12.64 141.57 54.44
CA VAL A 377 -13.62 142.55 54.95
C VAL A 377 -13.24 143.02 56.36
N ILE A 378 -12.87 142.10 57.27
CA ILE A 378 -12.46 142.46 58.63
C ILE A 378 -11.19 143.31 58.63
N ARG A 379 -10.21 142.98 57.78
CA ARG A 379 -8.97 143.76 57.60
C ARG A 379 -9.31 145.17 57.12
N SER A 380 -10.20 145.29 56.12
CA SER A 380 -10.67 146.58 55.63
C SER A 380 -11.40 147.39 56.72
N ILE A 381 -12.22 146.75 57.56
CA ILE A 381 -12.90 147.42 58.69
C ILE A 381 -11.89 147.87 59.74
N ALA A 382 -10.91 147.03 60.08
CA ALA A 382 -9.88 147.35 61.05
C ALA A 382 -8.99 148.51 60.56
N GLU A 383 -8.69 148.58 59.27
CA GLU A 383 -7.97 149.70 58.64
C GLU A 383 -8.78 150.99 58.68
N GLN A 384 -10.07 150.93 58.34
CA GLN A 384 -10.99 152.06 58.50
C GLN A 384 -11.11 152.51 59.95
N THR A 385 -11.17 151.57 60.90
CA THR A 385 -11.26 151.85 62.34
C THR A 385 -9.97 152.49 62.86
N ASN A 386 -8.80 152.04 62.40
CA ASN A 386 -7.51 152.64 62.71
C ASN A 386 -7.40 154.09 62.19
N LEU A 387 -7.91 154.35 60.99
CA LEU A 387 -8.00 155.70 60.40
C LEU A 387 -8.97 156.61 61.15
N LEU A 388 -10.16 156.11 61.51
CA LEU A 388 -11.14 156.83 62.32
C LEU A 388 -10.59 157.16 63.71
N ALA A 389 -9.91 156.21 64.36
CA ALA A 389 -9.28 156.39 65.66
C ALA A 389 -8.11 157.39 65.62
N LEU A 390 -7.30 157.37 64.56
CA LEU A 390 -6.25 158.38 64.35
C LEU A 390 -6.85 159.78 64.20
N ASN A 391 -7.93 159.93 63.42
CA ASN A 391 -8.61 161.22 63.28
C ASN A 391 -9.21 161.69 64.62
N ALA A 392 -9.77 160.78 65.42
CA ALA A 392 -10.29 161.10 66.75
C ALA A 392 -9.16 161.48 67.74
N ALA A 393 -8.01 160.83 67.69
CA ALA A 393 -6.84 161.16 68.51
C ALA A 393 -6.26 162.54 68.17
N ILE A 394 -6.21 162.88 66.87
CA ILE A 394 -5.80 164.21 66.39
C ILE A 394 -6.75 165.29 66.93
N GLU A 395 -8.07 165.09 66.84
CA GLU A 395 -9.03 166.09 67.29
C GLU A 395 -9.10 166.20 68.83
N ALA A 396 -8.88 165.10 69.55
CA ALA A 396 -8.75 165.09 71.01
C ALA A 396 -7.49 165.84 71.49
N ALA A 397 -6.36 165.73 70.78
CA ALA A 397 -5.15 166.52 71.05
C ALA A 397 -5.38 168.02 70.79
N ARG A 398 -6.27 168.36 69.85
CA ARG A 398 -6.65 169.73 69.49
C ARG A 398 -7.51 170.43 70.56
N ALA A 399 -8.28 169.66 71.35
CA ALA A 399 -9.16 170.15 72.40
C ALA A 399 -8.46 170.44 73.76
N GLY A 400 -7.14 170.23 73.86
CA GLY A 400 -6.36 170.54 75.07
C GLY A 400 -6.79 169.73 76.31
N GLU A 401 -6.77 170.34 77.50
CA GLU A 401 -7.07 169.66 78.78
C GLU A 401 -8.50 169.05 78.83
N SER A 402 -9.46 169.57 78.08
CA SER A 402 -10.82 169.01 77.99
C SER A 402 -10.91 167.72 77.15
N GLY A 403 -9.90 167.42 76.32
CA GLY A 403 -9.87 166.28 75.40
C GLY A 403 -9.14 165.03 75.92
N ARG A 404 -8.48 165.09 77.09
CA ARG A 404 -7.64 163.99 77.61
C ARG A 404 -8.37 162.64 77.72
N GLY A 405 -9.61 162.64 78.18
CA GLY A 405 -10.42 161.41 78.27
C GLY A 405 -10.70 160.78 76.90
N PHE A 406 -10.96 161.61 75.88
CA PHE A 406 -11.20 161.16 74.50
C PHE A 406 -9.91 160.70 73.80
N ALA A 407 -8.77 161.34 74.07
CA ALA A 407 -7.48 160.93 73.52
C ALA A 407 -7.10 159.51 73.97
N VAL A 408 -7.30 159.20 75.25
CA VAL A 408 -7.03 157.84 75.79
C VAL A 408 -7.94 156.80 75.11
N VAL A 409 -9.23 157.10 74.91
CA VAL A 409 -10.13 156.18 74.20
C VAL A 409 -9.75 156.02 72.73
N ALA A 410 -9.36 157.09 72.05
CA ALA A 410 -8.93 157.04 70.65
C ALA A 410 -7.64 156.22 70.46
N ASP A 411 -6.66 156.37 71.36
CA ASP A 411 -5.44 155.56 71.36
C ASP A 411 -5.73 154.09 71.68
N GLU A 412 -6.68 153.80 72.58
CA GLU A 412 -7.10 152.42 72.88
C GLU A 412 -7.83 151.78 71.68
N VAL A 413 -8.71 152.52 70.98
CA VAL A 413 -9.37 152.04 69.74
C VAL A 413 -8.35 151.83 68.62
N ARG A 414 -7.35 152.69 68.50
CA ARG A 414 -6.25 152.57 67.52
C ARG A 414 -5.40 151.33 67.82
N ALA A 415 -5.04 151.11 69.09
CA ALA A 415 -4.33 149.91 69.52
C ALA A 415 -5.16 148.64 69.27
N LEU A 416 -6.47 148.68 69.51
CA LEU A 416 -7.38 147.58 69.22
C LEU A 416 -7.47 147.29 67.72
N ALA A 417 -7.63 148.32 66.88
CA ALA A 417 -7.66 148.18 65.42
C ALA A 417 -6.36 147.61 64.85
N HIS A 418 -5.20 148.05 65.37
CA HIS A 418 -3.89 147.47 65.03
C HIS A 418 -3.80 146.00 65.45
N ARG A 419 -4.25 145.64 66.66
CA ARG A 419 -4.33 144.24 67.10
C ARG A 419 -5.26 143.41 66.21
N THR A 420 -6.39 143.95 65.76
CA THR A 420 -7.31 143.29 64.83
C THR A 420 -6.68 143.08 63.45
N GLN A 421 -5.92 144.05 62.93
CA GLN A 421 -5.16 143.89 61.68
C GLN A 421 -4.08 142.80 61.80
N GLN A 422 -3.34 142.80 62.91
CA GLN A 422 -2.32 141.78 63.13
C GLN A 422 -2.94 140.38 63.25
N SER A 423 -4.02 140.22 64.04
CA SER A 423 -4.71 138.93 64.16
C SER A 423 -5.36 138.47 62.85
N THR A 424 -5.90 139.38 62.03
CA THR A 424 -6.42 139.01 60.69
C THR A 424 -5.31 138.61 59.72
N LEU A 425 -4.11 139.17 59.83
CA LEU A 425 -2.94 138.72 59.07
C LEU A 425 -2.49 137.31 59.50
N GLU A 426 -2.45 137.04 60.79
CA GLU A 426 -2.13 135.71 61.33
C GLU A 426 -3.19 134.66 60.91
N ILE A 427 -4.49 135.00 60.95
CA ILE A 427 -5.55 134.10 60.48
C ILE A 427 -5.50 133.91 58.95
N ASP A 428 -5.20 134.95 58.18
CA ASP A 428 -5.05 134.85 56.72
C ASP A 428 -3.89 133.92 56.31
N GLN A 429 -2.78 133.96 57.05
CA GLN A 429 -1.68 132.99 56.89
C GLN A 429 -2.14 131.56 57.21
N MET A 430 -2.90 131.36 58.30
CA MET A 430 -3.46 130.04 58.65
C MET A 430 -4.46 129.52 57.60
N VAL A 431 -5.35 130.38 57.09
CA VAL A 431 -6.33 130.03 56.03
C VAL A 431 -5.63 129.74 54.71
N THR A 432 -4.60 130.51 54.36
CA THR A 432 -3.77 130.23 53.19
C THR A 432 -3.05 128.90 53.31
N ALA A 433 -2.46 128.59 54.47
CA ALA A 433 -1.85 127.30 54.74
C ALA A 433 -2.88 126.15 54.68
N MET A 434 -4.08 126.34 55.22
CA MET A 434 -5.19 125.38 55.17
C MET A 434 -5.66 125.11 53.74
N ARG A 435 -5.75 126.14 52.91
CA ARG A 435 -6.10 126.02 51.48
C ARG A 435 -5.02 125.28 50.70
N THR A 436 -3.75 125.61 50.90
CA THR A 436 -2.63 124.89 50.27
C THR A 436 -2.63 123.43 50.69
N GLY A 437 -2.74 123.15 51.99
CA GLY A 437 -2.83 121.77 52.51
C GLY A 437 -4.04 121.00 51.98
N SER A 438 -5.19 121.66 51.80
CA SER A 438 -6.38 121.05 51.20
C SER A 438 -6.18 120.70 49.72
N ASN A 439 -5.51 121.57 48.95
CA ASN A 439 -5.16 121.29 47.54
C ASN A 439 -4.15 120.14 47.42
N ASP A 440 -3.12 120.10 48.28
CA ASP A 440 -2.14 119.01 48.30
C ASP A 440 -2.79 117.68 48.68
N ALA A 441 -3.73 117.70 49.64
CA ALA A 441 -4.54 116.55 50.00
C ALA A 441 -5.43 116.09 48.83
N LEU A 442 -6.06 117.00 48.09
CA LEU A 442 -6.86 116.68 46.91
C LEU A 442 -6.01 116.03 45.80
N SER A 443 -4.83 116.57 45.51
CA SER A 443 -3.89 115.98 44.54
C SER A 443 -3.43 114.59 44.98
N SER A 444 -3.20 114.38 46.28
CA SER A 444 -2.83 113.08 46.83
C SER A 444 -3.97 112.07 46.75
N MET A 445 -5.22 112.51 46.95
CA MET A 445 -6.40 111.68 46.78
C MET A 445 -6.61 111.28 45.32
N GLN A 446 -6.44 112.19 44.37
CA GLN A 446 -6.55 111.89 42.95
C GLN A 446 -5.51 110.84 42.49
N SER A 447 -4.27 110.98 42.97
CA SER A 447 -3.22 109.97 42.76
C SER A 447 -3.57 108.62 43.41
N SER A 448 -4.15 108.65 44.62
CA SER A 448 -4.59 107.43 45.33
C SER A 448 -5.74 106.73 44.61
N THR A 449 -6.69 107.48 44.02
CA THR A 449 -7.76 106.93 43.18
C THR A 449 -7.19 106.24 41.96
N GLN A 450 -6.27 106.89 41.23
CA GLN A 450 -5.63 106.26 40.06
C GLN A 450 -4.93 104.95 40.44
N ARG A 451 -4.15 104.95 41.53
CA ARG A 451 -3.49 103.75 42.04
C ARG A 451 -4.48 102.66 42.42
N ALA A 452 -5.62 103.02 43.02
CA ALA A 452 -6.68 102.06 43.35
C ALA A 452 -7.27 101.43 42.07
N THR A 453 -7.52 102.22 41.02
CA THR A 453 -7.98 101.73 39.71
C THR A 453 -6.97 100.80 39.05
N ASP A 454 -5.68 101.15 39.05
CA ASP A 454 -4.63 100.29 38.48
C ASP A 454 -4.51 98.98 39.26
N THR A 455 -4.63 99.04 40.60
CA THR A 455 -4.58 97.85 41.46
C THR A 455 -5.81 96.97 41.26
N LEU A 456 -6.98 97.56 41.03
CA LEU A 456 -8.21 96.83 40.69
C LEU A 456 -8.04 96.03 39.39
N ALA A 457 -7.52 96.67 38.33
CA ALA A 457 -7.27 96.01 37.05
C ALA A 457 -6.27 94.85 37.17
N LEU A 458 -5.22 95.01 37.98
CA LEU A 458 -4.27 93.93 38.29
C LEU A 458 -4.93 92.77 39.04
N ALA A 459 -5.80 93.06 40.02
CA ALA A 459 -6.52 92.05 40.77
C ALA A 459 -7.51 91.27 39.88
N GLU A 460 -8.26 91.95 39.02
CA GLU A 460 -9.14 91.30 38.03
C GLU A 460 -8.36 90.41 37.05
N GLY A 461 -7.21 90.89 36.57
CA GLY A 461 -6.30 90.10 35.73
C GLY A 461 -5.79 88.84 36.44
N ALA A 462 -5.41 88.94 37.71
CA ALA A 462 -5.03 87.79 38.53
C ALA A 462 -6.19 86.80 38.74
N GLY A 463 -7.41 87.31 38.94
CA GLY A 463 -8.62 86.49 39.05
C GLY A 463 -8.92 85.71 37.76
N GLY A 464 -8.76 86.36 36.61
CA GLY A 464 -8.89 85.72 35.29
C GLY A 464 -7.86 84.62 35.06
N ALA A 465 -6.60 84.85 35.44
CA ALA A 465 -5.53 83.84 35.35
C ALA A 465 -5.82 82.62 36.25
N LEU A 466 -6.31 82.84 37.47
CA LEU A 466 -6.70 81.74 38.37
C LEU A 466 -7.87 80.92 37.80
N SER A 467 -8.85 81.56 37.15
CA SER A 467 -9.94 80.86 36.48
C SER A 467 -9.44 79.94 35.34
N GLN A 468 -8.48 80.42 34.53
CA GLN A 468 -7.89 79.60 33.47
C GLN A 468 -7.09 78.42 34.05
N ILE A 469 -6.41 78.62 35.19
CA ILE A 469 -5.70 77.56 35.90
C ILE A 469 -6.70 76.50 36.40
N THR A 470 -7.81 76.90 37.03
CA THR A 470 -8.84 75.94 37.50
C THR A 470 -9.43 75.12 36.36
N ASP A 471 -9.72 75.75 35.21
CA ASP A 471 -10.26 75.05 34.03
C ASP A 471 -9.24 74.06 33.45
N SER A 472 -7.96 74.46 33.39
CA SER A 472 -6.88 73.59 32.91
C SER A 472 -6.65 72.39 33.83
N ILE A 473 -6.71 72.61 35.16
CA ILE A 473 -6.59 71.55 36.15
C ILE A 473 -7.74 70.55 36.05
N ASP A 474 -8.97 71.02 35.83
CA ASP A 474 -10.13 70.14 35.65
C ASP A 474 -9.99 69.25 34.41
N GLN A 475 -9.50 69.81 33.30
CA GLN A 475 -9.17 69.01 32.10
C GLN A 475 -8.09 67.96 32.36
N ILE A 476 -7.04 68.29 33.13
CA ILE A 476 -6.00 67.31 33.49
C ILE A 476 -6.60 66.20 34.35
N HIS A 477 -7.45 66.54 35.33
CA HIS A 477 -8.15 65.56 36.17
C HIS A 477 -8.98 64.58 35.33
N GLN A 478 -9.79 65.09 34.39
CA GLN A 478 -10.58 64.26 33.48
C GLN A 478 -9.71 63.34 32.61
N ARG A 479 -8.60 63.86 32.06
CA ARG A 479 -7.67 63.06 31.25
C ARG A 479 -7.00 61.96 32.06
N ASN A 480 -6.64 62.23 33.32
CA ASN A 480 -6.05 61.22 34.20
C ASN A 480 -7.02 60.06 34.49
N LEU A 481 -8.33 60.32 34.62
CA LEU A 481 -9.31 59.25 34.77
C LEU A 481 -9.36 58.34 33.53
N VAL A 482 -9.28 58.93 32.33
CA VAL A 482 -9.22 58.15 31.07
C VAL A 482 -7.92 57.36 30.97
N ILE A 483 -6.78 57.95 31.37
CA ILE A 483 -5.48 57.25 31.39
C ILE A 483 -5.53 56.06 32.35
N ALA A 484 -6.08 56.23 33.55
CA ALA A 484 -6.22 55.15 34.52
C ALA A 484 -7.09 54.00 33.96
N SER A 485 -8.25 54.31 33.38
CA SER A 485 -9.12 53.32 32.76
C SER A 485 -8.45 52.59 31.59
N ALA A 486 -7.72 53.31 30.73
CA ALA A 486 -7.01 52.72 29.60
C ALA A 486 -5.87 51.80 30.06
N ALA A 487 -5.17 52.18 31.14
CA ALA A 487 -4.12 51.37 31.72
C ALA A 487 -4.67 50.09 32.38
N GLU A 488 -5.82 50.15 33.05
CA GLU A 488 -6.51 48.95 33.55
C GLU A 488 -6.93 48.00 32.41
N GLU A 489 -7.45 48.54 31.31
CA GLU A 489 -7.78 47.74 30.12
C GLU A 489 -6.53 47.08 29.52
N GLN A 490 -5.42 47.81 29.41
CA GLN A 490 -4.13 47.27 28.97
C GLN A 490 -3.64 46.13 29.87
N ALA A 491 -3.75 46.29 31.20
CA ALA A 491 -3.39 45.24 32.15
C ALA A 491 -4.27 43.98 32.00
N GLN A 492 -5.55 44.16 31.70
CA GLN A 492 -6.46 43.03 31.43
C GLN A 492 -6.09 42.31 30.12
N VAL A 493 -5.83 43.06 29.04
CA VAL A 493 -5.38 42.48 27.76
C VAL A 493 -4.06 41.73 27.94
N ALA A 494 -3.10 42.30 28.69
CA ALA A 494 -1.83 41.64 28.97
C ALA A 494 -2.03 40.29 29.69
N LYS A 495 -2.93 40.20 30.68
CA LYS A 495 -3.28 38.93 31.35
C LYS A 495 -3.91 37.90 30.40
N GLU A 496 -4.70 38.35 29.44
CA GLU A 496 -5.26 37.46 28.42
C GLU A 496 -4.17 36.93 27.46
N VAL A 497 -3.24 37.81 27.06
CA VAL A 497 -2.07 37.42 26.26
C VAL A 497 -1.20 36.43 27.02
N ASP A 498 -0.96 36.64 28.33
CA ASP A 498 -0.20 35.71 29.18
C ASP A 498 -0.83 34.31 29.19
N ARG A 499 -2.17 34.23 29.34
CA ARG A 499 -2.89 32.96 29.26
C ARG A 499 -2.73 32.29 27.89
N ASN A 500 -2.75 33.06 26.81
CA ASN A 500 -2.53 32.54 25.47
C ASN A 500 -1.09 32.04 25.28
N ILE A 501 -0.09 32.72 25.84
CA ILE A 501 1.31 32.29 25.82
C ILE A 501 1.48 30.94 26.54
N VAL A 502 0.83 30.75 27.70
CA VAL A 502 0.82 29.45 28.40
C VAL A 502 0.23 28.35 27.53
N ASN A 503 -0.92 28.59 26.88
CA ASN A 503 -1.51 27.62 25.96
C ASN A 503 -0.58 27.27 24.78
N ILE A 504 0.10 28.27 24.20
CA ILE A 504 1.05 28.05 23.10
C ILE A 504 2.26 27.25 23.59
N ARG A 505 2.73 27.48 24.82
CA ARG A 505 3.81 26.70 25.44
C ARG A 505 3.42 25.22 25.56
N ASP A 506 2.22 24.94 26.05
CA ASP A 506 1.73 23.56 26.21
C ASP A 506 1.58 22.86 24.85
N LEU A 507 1.04 23.55 23.84
CA LEU A 507 0.98 23.04 22.46
C LEU A 507 2.38 22.76 21.88
N SER A 508 3.35 23.61 22.18
CA SER A 508 4.74 23.44 21.75
C SER A 508 5.38 22.21 22.41
N ALA A 509 5.14 22.00 23.70
CA ALA A 509 5.58 20.81 24.42
C ALA A 509 4.95 19.52 23.86
N GLN A 510 3.64 19.54 23.56
CA GLN A 510 2.95 18.41 22.92
C GLN A 510 3.52 18.14 21.52
N SER A 511 3.79 19.18 20.73
CA SER A 511 4.39 19.06 19.40
C SER A 511 5.80 18.45 19.46
N SER A 512 6.58 18.81 20.49
CA SER A 512 7.91 18.25 20.73
C SER A 512 7.86 16.76 21.04
N SER A 513 6.91 16.33 21.89
CA SER A 513 6.67 14.91 22.16
C SER A 513 6.25 14.16 20.89
N GLY A 514 5.34 14.73 20.09
CA GLY A 514 4.90 14.17 18.81
C GLY A 514 6.05 14.00 17.81
N ALA A 515 6.93 15.00 17.69
CA ALA A 515 8.15 14.89 16.88
C ALA A 515 9.05 13.74 17.36
N GLY A 516 9.22 13.57 18.67
CA GLY A 516 9.96 12.44 19.24
C GLY A 516 9.38 11.08 18.83
N GLN A 517 8.06 10.94 18.83
CA GLN A 517 7.38 9.71 18.40
C GLN A 517 7.54 9.45 16.90
N ILE A 518 7.42 10.48 16.06
CA ILE A 518 7.65 10.38 14.61
C ILE A 518 9.10 9.93 14.32
N ASN A 519 10.08 10.44 15.07
CA ASN A 519 11.47 10.01 14.93
C ASN A 519 11.63 8.50 15.20
N GLY A 520 11.02 8.02 16.29
CA GLY A 520 11.00 6.60 16.63
C GLY A 520 10.39 5.73 15.52
N SER A 521 9.18 6.06 15.08
CA SER A 521 8.50 5.32 14.00
C SER A 521 9.26 5.39 12.67
N SER A 522 9.93 6.50 12.36
CA SER A 522 10.75 6.63 11.15
C SER A 522 11.96 5.69 11.18
N ARG A 523 12.58 5.50 12.35
CA ARG A 523 13.66 4.51 12.52
C ARG A 523 13.16 3.08 12.34
N GLU A 524 11.99 2.76 12.89
CA GLU A 524 11.36 1.45 12.72
C GLU A 524 11.03 1.16 11.23
N LEU A 525 10.51 2.15 10.50
CA LEU A 525 10.25 2.02 9.06
C LEU A 525 11.54 1.80 8.25
N ALA A 526 12.61 2.52 8.58
CA ALA A 526 13.91 2.31 7.95
C ALA A 526 14.44 0.89 8.21
N GLN A 527 14.30 0.39 9.43
CA GLN A 527 14.72 -0.97 9.79
C GLN A 527 13.85 -2.04 9.10
N LEU A 528 12.55 -1.80 8.97
CA LEU A 528 11.63 -2.70 8.26
C LEU A 528 11.96 -2.73 6.76
N ALA A 529 12.30 -1.59 6.17
CA ALA A 529 12.75 -1.51 4.78
C ALA A 529 14.04 -2.31 4.54
N VAL A 530 15.02 -2.21 5.44
CA VAL A 530 16.24 -3.02 5.39
C VAL A 530 15.91 -4.50 5.50
N SER A 531 15.07 -4.89 6.47
CA SER A 531 14.67 -6.29 6.69
C SER A 531 13.93 -6.88 5.49
N LEU A 532 13.06 -6.11 4.83
CA LEU A 532 12.39 -6.52 3.58
C LEU A 532 13.39 -6.70 2.44
N ASN A 533 14.36 -5.79 2.32
CA ASN A 533 15.37 -5.87 1.28
C ASN A 533 16.28 -7.10 1.49
N GLU A 534 16.66 -7.40 2.74
CA GLU A 534 17.38 -8.62 3.10
C GLU A 534 16.56 -9.89 2.81
N ALA A 535 15.26 -9.89 3.11
CA ALA A 535 14.37 -11.01 2.82
C ALA A 535 14.25 -11.27 1.31
N VAL A 536 14.16 -10.21 0.50
CA VAL A 536 14.15 -10.30 -0.97
C VAL A 536 15.52 -10.70 -1.52
N ALA A 537 16.62 -10.26 -0.90
CA ALA A 537 17.99 -10.58 -1.31
C ALA A 537 18.33 -12.07 -1.19
N LYS A 538 17.56 -12.86 -0.43
CA LYS A 538 17.66 -14.33 -0.42
C LYS A 538 17.28 -14.95 -1.77
N PHE A 539 16.53 -14.23 -2.60
CA PHE A 539 16.16 -14.65 -3.95
C PHE A 539 17.10 -14.04 -4.98
N GLN A 540 17.65 -14.87 -5.86
CA GLN A 540 18.46 -14.43 -6.99
C GLN A 540 17.51 -14.07 -8.14
N LEU A 541 17.43 -12.78 -8.44
CA LEU A 541 16.59 -12.20 -9.50
C LEU A 541 17.39 -11.98 -10.77
#